data_AF-A0A9Q7TS03-F1
#
_entry.id   AF-A0A9Q7TS03-F1
#
_cell.length_a   1.000
_cell.length_b   1.000
_cell.length_c   1.000
_cell.angle_alpha   90.00
_cell.angle_beta   90.00
_cell.angle_gamma   90.00
#
_symmetry.space_group_name_H-M   'P 1'
#
loop_
_entity.id
_entity.type
_entity.pdbx_description
1 polymer ?
#
loop_
_entity_poly.entity_id
_entity_poly.type
_entity_poly.pdbx_seq_one_letter_code
_entity_poly.pdbx_strand_id
1 'polypeptide(L)'
;MFPKSLLFAFVASSLFLANVGVEASTSRKFRRDNDGSKETTVTSMLSTNRGQVFGKCTFQFASEAEIFQPAVGPNALPIQKFITEAKRYAECKWVRFDNVECVEKNGKEVMNKGDEIWWEKAFCKRCSNAGGKESADFPCPKGPAKTE
;
A
#
# COMPACT_ATOMS: atom_id res chain seq x y z
N MET A 1 33.22 -7.25 -50.16
CA MET A 1 32.78 -8.57 -50.62
C MET A 1 33.76 -9.58 -50.03
N PHE A 2 33.41 -10.24 -48.92
CA PHE A 2 34.24 -11.22 -48.21
C PHE A 2 33.40 -12.46 -47.89
N PRO A 3 33.99 -13.68 -47.95
CA PRO A 3 33.25 -14.88 -48.31
C PRO A 3 32.68 -15.63 -47.12
N LYS A 4 31.57 -16.31 -47.41
CA LYS A 4 30.99 -17.41 -46.62
C LYS A 4 31.98 -18.57 -46.57
N SER A 5 32.14 -19.15 -45.39
CA SER A 5 32.14 -20.60 -45.12
C SER A 5 33.14 -20.91 -44.01
N LEU A 6 32.61 -21.24 -42.83
CA LEU A 6 33.28 -22.11 -41.87
C LEU A 6 32.22 -22.70 -40.95
N LEU A 7 31.64 -23.78 -41.44
CA LEU A 7 31.01 -24.83 -40.65
C LEU A 7 32.04 -25.34 -39.64
N PHE A 8 31.76 -25.16 -38.35
CA PHE A 8 32.36 -25.99 -37.31
C PHE A 8 31.23 -26.58 -36.48
N ALA A 9 30.89 -27.82 -36.81
CA ALA A 9 30.17 -28.72 -35.94
C ALA A 9 31.14 -29.16 -34.83
N PHE A 10 30.82 -28.84 -33.58
CA PHE A 10 31.37 -29.55 -32.42
C PHE A 10 30.20 -30.09 -31.61
N VAL A 11 29.86 -31.34 -31.89
CA VAL A 11 29.08 -32.20 -31.01
C VAL A 11 30.08 -32.82 -30.04
N ALA A 12 29.96 -32.49 -28.76
CA ALA A 12 30.59 -33.23 -27.68
C ALA A 12 29.57 -33.38 -26.55
N SER A 13 28.93 -34.55 -26.54
CA SER A 13 28.20 -35.09 -25.39
C SER A 13 29.13 -35.19 -24.20
N SER A 14 28.70 -34.71 -23.03
CA SER A 14 29.01 -35.34 -21.75
C SER A 14 28.05 -34.89 -20.64
N LEU A 15 27.28 -35.88 -20.18
CA LEU A 15 26.92 -36.22 -18.81
C LEU A 15 26.25 -35.18 -17.88
N PHE A 16 24.99 -35.51 -17.59
CA PHE A 16 24.34 -35.50 -16.26
C PHE A 16 25.09 -34.83 -15.12
N LEU A 17 24.60 -33.66 -14.73
CA LEU A 17 24.48 -33.30 -13.32
C LEU A 17 23.02 -32.95 -13.07
N ALA A 18 22.30 -33.93 -12.52
CA ALA A 18 21.09 -33.69 -11.78
C ALA A 18 21.45 -32.74 -10.62
N ASN A 19 21.24 -31.44 -10.84
CA ASN A 19 21.12 -30.50 -9.73
C ASN A 19 19.76 -30.75 -9.07
N VAL A 20 19.73 -31.80 -8.24
CA VAL A 20 18.96 -31.83 -7.00
C VAL A 20 19.52 -30.74 -6.08
N GLY A 21 19.30 -29.49 -6.47
CA GLY A 21 19.63 -28.31 -5.69
C GLY A 21 18.36 -27.88 -4.98
N VAL A 22 18.08 -28.54 -3.87
CA VAL A 22 17.25 -28.09 -2.73
C VAL A 22 16.58 -26.74 -3.00
N GLU A 23 15.36 -26.76 -3.53
CA GLU A 23 14.40 -25.73 -3.17
C GLU A 23 14.14 -25.92 -1.68
N ALA A 24 15.00 -25.33 -0.86
CA ALA A 24 14.58 -24.79 0.41
C ALA A 24 13.64 -23.62 0.06
N SER A 25 12.48 -23.97 -0.51
CA SER A 25 11.25 -23.24 -0.28
C SER A 25 11.09 -23.33 1.22
N THR A 26 11.73 -22.38 1.89
CA THR A 26 11.39 -22.02 3.24
C THR A 26 10.04 -21.36 3.08
N SER A 27 9.02 -22.19 2.85
CA SER A 27 7.68 -21.93 3.32
C SER A 27 7.85 -21.82 4.83
N ARG A 28 8.32 -20.65 5.28
CA ARG A 28 7.76 -20.06 6.48
C ARG A 28 6.29 -19.93 6.13
N LYS A 29 5.56 -21.02 6.35
CA LYS A 29 4.26 -20.96 7.00
C LYS A 29 4.52 -20.02 8.17
N PHE A 30 4.30 -18.73 7.95
CA PHE A 30 3.86 -17.85 9.00
C PHE A 30 2.66 -18.60 9.55
N ARG A 31 2.92 -19.34 10.63
CA ARG A 31 1.90 -19.85 11.50
C ARG A 31 1.05 -18.61 11.75
N ARG A 32 -0.17 -18.65 11.22
CA ARG A 32 -1.20 -17.67 11.53
C ARG A 32 -1.61 -17.99 12.96
N ASP A 33 -0.66 -17.80 13.88
CA ASP A 33 -0.94 -17.81 15.29
C ASP A 33 -1.89 -16.63 15.47
N ASN A 34 -3.04 -16.95 16.04
CA ASN A 34 -4.16 -16.07 16.31
C ASN A 34 -3.79 -15.10 17.47
N ASP A 35 -2.60 -14.51 17.38
CA ASP A 35 -2.15 -13.38 18.17
C ASP A 35 -2.83 -12.15 17.56
N GLY A 36 -3.50 -11.35 18.38
CA GLY A 36 -4.43 -10.30 17.96
C GLY A 36 -3.96 -9.59 16.70
N SER A 37 -4.73 -9.70 15.62
CA SER A 37 -4.30 -9.32 14.27
C SER A 37 -3.59 -7.97 14.34
N LYS A 38 -2.28 -7.95 14.06
CA LYS A 38 -1.57 -6.68 13.92
C LYS A 38 -2.36 -5.88 12.89
N GLU A 39 -2.59 -4.61 13.19
CA GLU A 39 -3.24 -3.69 12.27
C GLU A 39 -2.17 -2.79 11.66
N THR A 40 -2.37 -2.35 10.43
CA THR A 40 -1.60 -1.25 9.87
C THR A 40 -2.49 -0.02 9.81
N THR A 41 -2.03 1.07 10.40
CA THR A 41 -2.70 2.37 10.37
C THR A 41 -2.11 3.21 9.26
N VAL A 42 -2.96 3.79 8.43
CA VAL A 42 -2.59 4.85 7.50
C VAL A 42 -3.08 6.18 8.07
N THR A 43 -2.17 7.11 8.26
CA THR A 43 -2.44 8.46 8.78
C THR A 43 -2.33 9.46 7.63
N SER A 44 -3.33 10.32 7.43
CA SER A 44 -3.28 11.40 6.43
C SER A 44 -3.05 12.76 7.07
N MET A 45 -2.17 13.54 6.44
CA MET A 45 -1.77 14.88 6.85
C MET A 45 -1.65 15.80 5.62
N LEU A 46 -1.74 17.11 5.82
CA LEU A 46 -1.44 18.09 4.78
C LEU A 46 0.04 18.52 4.83
N SER A 47 0.62 18.73 3.65
CA SER A 47 1.98 19.29 3.52
C SER A 47 2.11 20.73 4.06
N THR A 48 1.06 21.53 3.93
CA THR A 48 1.01 22.95 4.33
C THR A 48 0.80 23.16 5.83
N ASN A 49 0.26 22.17 6.55
CA ASN A 49 0.08 22.20 7.99
C ASN A 49 0.64 20.92 8.61
N ARG A 50 1.97 20.87 8.72
CA ARG A 50 2.70 19.71 9.24
C ARG A 50 2.33 19.48 10.71
N GLY A 51 1.43 18.52 10.95
CA GLY A 51 1.00 18.11 12.28
C GLY A 51 -0.52 17.91 12.39
N GLN A 52 -1.31 18.56 11.53
CA GLN A 52 -2.76 18.32 11.51
C GLN A 52 -3.06 17.00 10.80
N VAL A 53 -3.64 16.08 11.55
CA VAL A 53 -4.13 14.78 11.05
C VAL A 53 -5.57 14.95 10.60
N PHE A 54 -5.87 14.56 9.37
CA PHE A 54 -7.23 14.62 8.79
C PHE A 54 -7.93 13.26 8.77
N GLY A 55 -7.21 12.22 9.14
CA GLY A 55 -7.82 10.90 9.28
C GLY A 55 -6.81 9.81 9.59
N LYS A 56 -7.34 8.74 10.18
CA LYS A 56 -6.65 7.49 10.41
C LYS A 56 -7.52 6.35 9.90
N CYS A 57 -6.92 5.46 9.12
CA CYS A 57 -7.58 4.30 8.53
C CYS A 57 -6.80 3.04 8.90
N THR A 58 -7.45 2.06 9.50
CA THR A 58 -6.85 0.80 9.89
C THR A 58 -7.17 -0.30 8.87
N PHE A 59 -6.18 -1.15 8.65
CA PHE A 59 -6.26 -2.33 7.80
C PHE A 59 -5.67 -3.53 8.53
N GLN A 60 -5.99 -4.74 8.08
CA GLN A 60 -5.23 -5.93 8.49
C GLN A 60 -3.76 -5.72 8.12
N PHE A 61 -2.85 -6.12 9.02
CA PHE A 61 -1.43 -5.95 8.81
C PHE A 61 -0.95 -6.55 7.50
N ALA A 62 -0.10 -5.79 6.83
CA ALA A 62 0.73 -6.26 5.74
C ALA A 62 2.15 -5.74 5.95
N SER A 63 3.13 -6.44 5.39
CA SER A 63 4.51 -6.00 5.47
C SER A 63 4.75 -4.75 4.61
N GLU A 64 5.78 -3.98 4.95
CA GLU A 64 6.19 -2.81 4.16
C GLU A 64 6.41 -3.16 2.67
N ALA A 65 7.05 -4.31 2.42
CA ALA A 65 7.34 -4.81 1.08
C ALA A 65 6.07 -5.15 0.26
N GLU A 66 4.95 -5.46 0.93
CA GLU A 66 3.67 -5.71 0.29
C GLU A 66 2.88 -4.42 0.05
N ILE A 67 2.90 -3.50 1.01
CA ILE A 67 1.99 -2.33 1.04
C ILE A 67 2.22 -1.37 -0.12
N PHE A 68 3.47 -1.19 -0.54
CA PHE A 68 3.80 -0.28 -1.64
C PHE A 68 3.77 -0.92 -3.03
N GLN A 69 3.45 -2.21 -3.12
CA GLN A 69 3.23 -2.86 -4.41
C GLN A 69 1.94 -2.33 -5.06
N PRO A 70 1.90 -2.25 -6.40
CA PRO A 70 0.69 -1.86 -7.11
C PRO A 70 -0.50 -2.77 -6.76
N ALA A 71 -1.67 -2.19 -6.52
CA ALA A 71 -2.91 -2.95 -6.31
C ALA A 71 -3.41 -3.55 -7.64
N VAL A 72 -2.95 -4.75 -7.98
CA VAL A 72 -3.30 -5.44 -9.24
C VAL A 72 -4.22 -6.63 -8.99
N GLY A 73 -5.32 -6.67 -9.73
CA GLY A 73 -6.24 -7.81 -9.76
C GLY A 73 -7.13 -7.95 -8.51
N PRO A 74 -7.94 -9.01 -8.45
CA PRO A 74 -8.93 -9.21 -7.39
C PRO A 74 -8.30 -9.48 -6.01
N ASN A 75 -7.03 -9.93 -5.98
CA ASN A 75 -6.33 -10.32 -4.77
C ASN A 75 -5.53 -9.17 -4.13
N ALA A 76 -5.61 -7.95 -4.68
CA ALA A 76 -4.95 -6.79 -4.10
C ALA A 76 -5.45 -6.53 -2.66
N LEU A 77 -4.51 -6.34 -1.74
CA LEU A 77 -4.80 -6.08 -0.34
C LEU A 77 -5.54 -4.73 -0.20
N PRO A 78 -6.47 -4.61 0.76
CA PRO A 78 -7.15 -3.35 1.07
C PRO A 78 -6.19 -2.15 1.17
N ILE A 79 -5.11 -2.28 1.93
CA ILE A 79 -4.13 -1.21 2.11
C ILE A 79 -3.38 -0.87 0.81
N GLN A 80 -3.12 -1.83 -0.08
CA GLN A 80 -2.53 -1.54 -1.40
C GLN A 80 -3.47 -0.70 -2.24
N LYS A 81 -4.78 -1.00 -2.21
CA LYS A 81 -5.81 -0.20 -2.91
C LYS A 81 -5.83 1.23 -2.39
N PHE A 82 -5.78 1.39 -1.06
CA PHE A 82 -5.71 2.71 -0.43
C PHE A 82 -4.47 3.48 -0.89
N ILE A 83 -3.28 2.89 -0.75
CA ILE A 83 -2.01 3.56 -1.09
C ILE A 83 -1.92 3.87 -2.58
N THR A 84 -2.40 2.98 -3.44
CA THR A 84 -2.46 3.22 -4.89
C THR A 84 -3.31 4.43 -5.23
N GLU A 85 -4.48 4.58 -4.60
CA GLU A 85 -5.35 5.74 -4.80
C GLU A 85 -4.75 7.01 -4.17
N ALA A 86 -4.26 6.91 -2.93
CA ALA A 86 -3.69 8.04 -2.19
C ALA A 86 -2.47 8.64 -2.90
N LYS A 87 -1.62 7.82 -3.52
CA LYS A 87 -0.43 8.28 -4.27
C LYS A 87 -0.72 9.24 -5.42
N ARG A 88 -1.98 9.36 -5.85
CA ARG A 88 -2.41 10.36 -6.84
C ARG A 88 -2.38 11.80 -6.29
N TYR A 89 -2.53 11.95 -4.98
CA TYR A 89 -2.70 13.24 -4.31
C TYR A 89 -1.72 13.45 -3.14
N ALA A 90 -1.10 12.37 -2.66
CA ALA A 90 -0.22 12.34 -1.49
C ALA A 90 1.10 11.61 -1.76
N GLU A 91 2.10 11.94 -0.94
CA GLU A 91 3.30 11.11 -0.74
C GLU A 91 3.10 10.21 0.48
N CYS A 92 3.11 8.89 0.25
CA CYS A 92 2.97 7.90 1.33
C CYS A 92 4.31 7.24 1.65
N LYS A 93 4.64 7.14 2.94
CA LYS A 93 5.88 6.52 3.45
C LYS A 93 5.61 5.64 4.68
N TRP A 94 6.37 4.57 4.81
CA TRP A 94 6.42 3.77 6.03
C TRP A 94 7.18 4.55 7.10
N VAL A 95 6.61 4.72 8.29
CA VAL A 95 7.25 5.51 9.36
C VAL A 95 7.54 4.65 10.58
N ARG A 96 6.66 3.71 10.90
CA ARG A 96 6.84 2.72 11.98
C ARG A 96 6.27 1.38 11.57
N PHE A 97 6.55 0.34 12.36
CA PHE A 97 6.20 -1.07 12.10
C PHE A 97 4.73 -1.31 11.70
N ASP A 98 3.82 -0.42 12.05
CA ASP A 98 2.38 -0.51 11.82
C ASP A 98 1.79 0.82 11.31
N ASN A 99 2.61 1.78 10.89
CA ASN A 99 2.13 3.12 10.52
C ASN A 99 2.70 3.61 9.21
N VAL A 100 1.79 3.96 8.30
CA VAL A 100 2.03 4.64 7.04
C VAL A 100 1.55 6.07 7.14
N GLU A 101 2.41 7.04 6.85
CA GLU A 101 2.01 8.45 6.72
C GLU A 101 1.81 8.78 5.25
N CYS A 102 0.67 9.37 4.91
CA CYS A 102 0.38 9.94 3.59
C CYS A 102 0.24 11.47 3.71
N VAL A 103 1.18 12.21 3.12
CA VAL A 103 1.22 13.67 3.13
C VAL A 103 0.63 14.21 1.82
N GLU A 104 -0.54 14.82 1.90
CA GLU A 104 -1.28 15.37 0.76
C GLU A 104 -0.63 16.68 0.25
N LYS A 105 -0.49 16.81 -1.08
CA LYS A 105 0.29 17.87 -1.73
C LYS A 105 -0.47 19.18 -1.99
N ASN A 106 -1.80 19.16 -1.93
CA ASN A 106 -2.66 20.25 -2.43
C ASN A 106 -3.52 20.89 -1.32
N GLY A 107 -3.03 20.88 -0.07
CA GLY A 107 -3.67 21.62 1.03
C GLY A 107 -3.51 23.12 0.85
N LYS A 108 -4.46 23.92 1.36
CA LYS A 108 -4.27 25.37 1.49
C LYS A 108 -3.42 25.65 2.74
N GLU A 109 -2.69 26.76 2.75
CA GLU A 109 -2.00 27.22 3.97
C GLU A 109 -2.98 27.61 5.07
N VAL A 110 -4.05 28.29 4.69
CA VAL A 110 -5.17 28.63 5.58
C VAL A 110 -6.38 27.83 5.14
N MET A 111 -6.76 26.86 5.97
CA MET A 111 -7.92 26.01 5.78
C MET A 111 -9.11 26.61 6.51
N ASN A 112 -10.26 26.75 5.85
CA ASN A 112 -11.51 27.00 6.56
C ASN A 112 -12.15 25.66 6.97
N LYS A 113 -13.15 25.71 7.85
CA LYS A 113 -13.86 24.51 8.33
C LYS A 113 -14.45 23.66 7.20
N GLY A 114 -14.88 24.27 6.10
CA GLY A 114 -15.39 23.55 4.93
C GLY A 114 -14.31 22.77 4.20
N ASP A 115 -13.12 23.37 4.05
CA ASP A 115 -11.95 22.71 3.47
C ASP A 115 -11.49 21.53 4.34
N GLU A 116 -11.46 21.69 5.67
CA GLU A 116 -11.09 20.62 6.61
C GLU A 116 -12.07 19.43 6.49
N ILE A 117 -13.38 19.70 6.56
CA ILE A 117 -14.43 18.67 6.41
C ILE A 117 -14.31 17.97 5.05
N TRP A 118 -13.94 18.69 4.00
CA TRP A 118 -13.76 18.10 2.68
C TRP A 118 -12.61 17.07 2.68
N TRP A 119 -11.46 17.39 3.30
CA TRP A 119 -10.34 16.45 3.40
C TRP A 119 -10.67 15.23 4.24
N GLU A 120 -11.29 15.43 5.40
CA GLU A 120 -11.74 14.33 6.27
C GLU A 120 -12.68 13.39 5.51
N LYS A 121 -13.68 13.93 4.78
CA LYS A 121 -14.59 13.14 3.94
C LYS A 121 -13.88 12.45 2.79
N ALA A 122 -12.96 13.13 2.12
CA ALA A 122 -12.21 12.56 1.00
C ALA A 122 -11.34 11.38 1.48
N PHE A 123 -10.66 11.54 2.62
CA PHE A 123 -9.90 10.48 3.26
C PHE A 123 -10.78 9.30 3.66
N CYS A 124 -11.89 9.57 4.35
CA CYS A 124 -12.86 8.55 4.75
C CYS A 124 -13.41 7.75 3.58
N LYS A 125 -13.73 8.43 2.47
CA LYS A 125 -14.16 7.76 1.24
C LYS A 125 -13.07 6.83 0.70
N ARG A 126 -11.81 7.26 0.66
CA ARG A 126 -10.68 6.40 0.25
C ARG A 126 -10.53 5.19 1.19
N CYS A 127 -10.62 5.41 2.50
CA CYS A 127 -10.53 4.37 3.52
C CYS A 127 -11.60 3.29 3.31
N SER A 128 -12.87 3.71 3.24
CA SER A 128 -14.01 2.81 3.04
C SER A 128 -13.96 2.10 1.68
N ASN A 129 -13.67 2.82 0.60
CA ASN A 129 -13.55 2.21 -0.74
C ASN A 129 -12.44 1.15 -0.82
N ALA A 130 -11.38 1.31 -0.04
CA ALA A 130 -10.29 0.34 0.04
C ALA A 130 -10.65 -0.88 0.90
N GLY A 131 -11.73 -0.83 1.70
CA GLY A 131 -12.10 -1.85 2.66
C GLY A 131 -11.41 -1.71 4.02
N GLY A 132 -10.88 -0.53 4.33
CA GLY A 132 -10.35 -0.19 5.66
C GLY A 132 -11.44 0.27 6.62
N LYS A 133 -11.05 0.48 7.88
CA LYS A 133 -11.92 1.03 8.92
C LYS A 133 -11.35 2.34 9.43
N GLU A 134 -12.19 3.34 9.63
CA GLU A 134 -11.78 4.56 10.31
C GLU A 134 -11.43 4.28 11.78
N SER A 135 -10.43 5.00 12.29
CA SER A 135 -10.11 4.98 13.71
C SER A 135 -11.20 5.69 14.51
N ALA A 136 -11.49 5.20 15.72
CA ALA A 136 -12.46 5.83 16.63
C ALA A 136 -12.07 7.27 17.01
N ASP A 137 -10.78 7.59 17.01
CA ASP A 137 -10.26 8.94 17.30
C ASP A 137 -10.45 9.92 16.13
N PHE A 138 -10.70 9.40 14.92
CA PHE A 138 -10.88 10.18 13.69
C PHE A 138 -12.12 9.70 12.93
N PRO A 139 -13.32 9.83 13.54
CA PRO A 139 -14.54 9.35 12.91
C PRO A 139 -14.87 10.18 11.68
N CYS A 140 -15.44 9.52 10.67
CA CYS A 140 -15.83 10.20 9.45
C CYS A 140 -16.91 11.26 9.73
N PRO A 141 -16.78 12.48 9.18
CA PRO A 141 -17.78 13.52 9.37
C PRO A 141 -19.12 13.04 8.85
N LYS A 142 -20.15 13.08 9.71
CA LYS A 142 -21.51 12.78 9.28
C LYS A 142 -21.89 13.78 8.18
N GLY A 143 -22.66 13.31 7.19
CA GLY A 143 -23.29 14.21 6.23
C GLY A 143 -24.10 15.28 6.96
N PRO A 144 -24.46 16.40 6.29
CA PRO A 144 -25.41 17.33 6.89
C PRO A 144 -26.62 16.50 7.36
N ALA A 145 -27.06 16.72 8.61
CA ALA A 145 -28.31 16.16 9.07
C ALA A 145 -29.36 16.51 8.02
N LYS A 146 -30.02 15.52 7.45
CA LYS A 146 -31.16 15.79 6.58
C LYS A 146 -32.18 16.50 7.47
N THR A 147 -32.33 17.80 7.30
CA THR A 147 -33.50 18.51 7.76
C THR A 147 -34.65 17.97 6.91
N GLU A 148 -35.41 17.04 7.48
CA GLU A 148 -36.78 16.76 7.04
C GLU A 148 -37.70 17.94 7.35
#